data_AF-A0A1J3EB96-F1
#
_entry.id   AF-A0A1J3EB96-F1
#
_cell.length_a   1.000
_cell.length_b   1.000
_cell.length_c   1.000
_cell.angle_alpha   90.00
_cell.angle_beta   90.00
_cell.angle_gamma   90.00
#
_symmetry.space_group_name_H-M   'P 1'
#
loop_
_entity.id
_entity.type
_entity.pdbx_description
1 polymer ?
#
loop_
_entity_poly.entity_id
_entity_poly.type
_entity_poly.pdbx_seq_one_letter_code
_entity_poly.pdbx_strand_id
1 'polypeptide(L)'
;EFQRKGITPFNDNGIKRGDSIGPELIRAIRGSKIAIVLLSRNYASSKWCLDELVEIMKCRKELGQTVLAIFYGVDPSDIKKLAGDFGKVFKKTCVGKTKEVTEGWRQALVTVATIASYDSSNWNNEAAMIEKIATDVSNELINSVPSSNFNGFVGMAADMRKMEQLLLLGSNEVRMIGIWGPSGIGKSTIARVLYSKYSHQFQLTVFMENIKRRYPRPYYDVYTTKLQLQKEFMSQIINQEDMKI
;
A
#
# COMPACT_ATOMS: atom_id res chain seq x y z
N GLU A 1 4.02 -8.71 -3.01
CA GLU A 1 4.59 -7.35 -3.11
C GLU A 1 4.04 -6.32 -2.12
N PHE A 2 2.75 -5.96 -2.11
CA PHE A 2 2.26 -4.91 -1.19
C PHE A 2 2.58 -5.18 0.29
N GLN A 3 2.30 -6.38 0.79
CA GLN A 3 2.67 -6.76 2.16
C GLN A 3 4.18 -6.69 2.43
N ARG A 4 5.02 -7.04 1.44
CA ARG A 4 6.49 -6.93 1.55
C ARG A 4 6.95 -5.48 1.66
N LYS A 5 6.18 -4.54 1.11
CA LYS A 5 6.40 -3.09 1.23
C LYS A 5 5.64 -2.45 2.40
N GLY A 6 5.13 -3.24 3.34
CA GLY A 6 4.39 -2.76 4.51
C GLY A 6 3.04 -2.11 4.18
N ILE A 7 2.47 -2.39 3.01
CA ILE A 7 1.17 -1.88 2.58
C ILE A 7 0.09 -2.91 2.91
N THR A 8 -0.90 -2.49 3.68
CA THR A 8 -2.08 -3.30 4.02
C THR A 8 -3.22 -2.98 3.05
N PRO A 9 -3.51 -3.83 2.05
CA PRO A 9 -4.66 -3.65 1.18
C PRO A 9 -5.96 -4.01 1.90
N PHE A 10 -7.07 -3.43 1.46
CA PHE A 10 -8.40 -3.90 1.83
C PHE A 10 -8.66 -5.27 1.19
N ASN A 11 -9.18 -6.23 1.97
CA ASN A 11 -9.49 -7.58 1.51
C ASN A 11 -11.00 -7.80 1.53
N ASP A 12 -11.60 -7.99 0.36
CA ASP A 12 -13.05 -8.17 0.16
C ASP A 12 -13.48 -9.66 0.16
N ASN A 13 -12.56 -10.62 0.35
CA ASN A 13 -12.86 -12.06 0.24
C ASN A 13 -13.96 -12.57 1.18
N GLY A 14 -14.23 -11.86 2.28
CA GLY A 14 -15.31 -12.19 3.23
C GLY A 14 -16.66 -11.53 2.91
N ILE A 15 -16.73 -10.65 1.90
CA ILE A 15 -17.92 -9.86 1.57
C ILE A 15 -18.77 -10.63 0.57
N LYS A 16 -20.06 -10.83 0.91
CA LYS A 16 -21.01 -11.44 -0.02
C LYS A 16 -21.22 -10.53 -1.23
N ARG A 17 -20.81 -11.02 -2.40
CA ARG A 17 -21.07 -10.38 -3.69
C ARG A 17 -22.56 -10.48 -4.04
N GLY A 18 -23.10 -9.40 -4.59
CA GLY A 18 -24.50 -9.27 -4.99
C GLY A 18 -24.63 -8.44 -6.26
N ASP A 19 -25.81 -7.85 -6.48
CA ASP A 19 -26.05 -6.99 -7.65
C ASP A 19 -25.50 -5.57 -7.51
N SER A 20 -25.30 -5.07 -6.28
CA SER A 20 -24.82 -3.72 -5.95
C SER A 20 -23.96 -3.70 -4.70
N ILE A 21 -23.01 -2.78 -4.60
CA ILE A 21 -22.08 -2.70 -3.47
C ILE A 21 -22.79 -2.43 -2.13
N GLY A 22 -22.37 -3.16 -1.09
CA GLY A 22 -22.88 -3.00 0.26
C GLY A 22 -22.26 -1.81 1.01
N PRO A 23 -22.86 -1.37 2.13
CA PRO A 23 -22.39 -0.21 2.90
C PRO A 23 -20.98 -0.40 3.48
N GLU A 24 -20.59 -1.63 3.80
CA GLU A 24 -19.25 -1.97 4.28
C GLU A 24 -18.18 -1.65 3.23
N LEU A 25 -18.44 -2.01 1.97
CA LEU A 25 -17.54 -1.79 0.86
C LEU A 25 -17.48 -0.30 0.48
N ILE A 26 -18.62 0.41 0.49
CA ILE A 26 -18.65 1.87 0.32
C ILE A 26 -17.76 2.55 1.36
N ARG A 27 -17.88 2.14 2.64
CA ARG A 27 -17.05 2.68 3.72
C ARG A 27 -15.56 2.39 3.49
N ALA A 28 -15.22 1.19 3.02
CA ALA A 28 -13.85 0.82 2.70
C ALA A 28 -13.27 1.65 1.54
N ILE A 29 -14.05 1.85 0.47
CA ILE A 29 -13.65 2.69 -0.68
C ILE A 29 -13.40 4.13 -0.21
N ARG A 30 -14.35 4.73 0.54
CA ARG A 30 -14.24 6.10 1.06
C ARG A 30 -13.10 6.26 2.07
N GLY A 31 -12.79 5.22 2.84
CA GLY A 31 -11.70 5.23 3.83
C GLY A 31 -10.31 4.93 3.26
N SER A 32 -10.23 4.55 1.98
CA SER A 32 -8.95 4.20 1.35
C SER A 32 -8.21 5.44 0.86
N LYS A 33 -6.89 5.50 1.04
CA LYS A 33 -6.06 6.60 0.51
C LYS A 33 -5.83 6.50 -1.00
N ILE A 34 -5.63 5.28 -1.47
CA ILE A 34 -5.35 4.96 -2.87
C ILE A 34 -6.32 3.86 -3.30
N ALA A 35 -6.96 4.05 -4.45
CA ALA A 35 -7.77 3.03 -5.11
C ALA A 35 -7.03 2.52 -6.37
N ILE A 36 -6.86 1.21 -6.46
CA ILE A 36 -6.23 0.55 -7.62
C ILE A 36 -7.33 -0.15 -8.41
N VAL A 37 -7.53 0.26 -9.65
CA VAL A 37 -8.57 -0.28 -10.54
C VAL A 37 -7.91 -1.19 -11.57
N LEU A 38 -8.12 -2.50 -11.44
CA LEU A 38 -7.65 -3.50 -12.40
C LEU A 38 -8.72 -3.75 -13.47
N LEU A 39 -8.52 -3.17 -14.65
CA LEU A 39 -9.41 -3.31 -15.80
C LEU A 39 -8.99 -4.51 -16.64
N SER A 40 -9.86 -5.53 -16.68
CA SER A 40 -9.69 -6.73 -17.50
C SER A 40 -10.78 -6.83 -18.56
N ARG A 41 -10.64 -7.78 -19.50
CA ARG A 41 -11.61 -7.99 -20.59
C ARG A 41 -13.06 -8.15 -20.11
N ASN A 42 -13.24 -8.78 -18.95
CA ASN A 42 -14.53 -9.11 -18.38
C ASN A 42 -14.97 -8.14 -17.27
N TYR A 43 -14.22 -7.07 -16.99
CA TYR A 43 -14.53 -6.14 -15.91
C TYR A 43 -15.97 -5.58 -16.04
N ALA A 44 -16.34 -5.18 -17.26
CA ALA A 44 -17.67 -4.62 -17.56
C ALA A 44 -18.82 -5.64 -17.48
N SER A 45 -18.54 -6.94 -17.28
CA SER A 45 -19.60 -7.96 -17.10
C SER A 45 -20.20 -7.95 -15.69
N SER A 46 -19.48 -7.39 -14.71
CA SER A 46 -19.88 -7.34 -13.31
C SER A 46 -20.48 -5.98 -12.97
N LYS A 47 -21.79 -5.95 -12.67
CA LYS A 47 -22.47 -4.75 -12.15
C LYS A 47 -21.79 -4.24 -10.88
N TRP A 48 -21.39 -5.18 -10.02
CA TRP A 48 -20.67 -4.89 -8.78
C TRP A 48 -19.38 -4.11 -9.03
N CYS A 49 -18.56 -4.55 -10.00
CA CYS A 49 -17.32 -3.83 -10.34
C CYS A 49 -17.59 -2.44 -10.93
N LEU A 50 -18.66 -2.28 -11.70
CA LEU A 50 -19.06 -0.97 -12.24
C LEU A 50 -19.56 -0.02 -11.14
N ASP A 51 -20.30 -0.53 -10.16
CA ASP A 51 -20.75 0.24 -9.00
C ASP A 51 -19.58 0.64 -8.09
N GLU A 52 -18.60 -0.25 -7.86
CA GLU A 52 -17.35 0.07 -7.17
C GLU A 52 -16.62 1.22 -7.88
N LEU A 53 -16.50 1.14 -9.21
CA LEU A 53 -15.82 2.15 -10.01
C LEU A 53 -16.50 3.52 -9.91
N VAL A 54 -17.84 3.56 -9.91
CA VAL A 54 -18.59 4.80 -9.73
C VAL A 54 -18.30 5.42 -8.36
N GLU A 55 -18.32 4.63 -7.28
CA GLU A 55 -18.02 5.15 -5.94
C GLU A 55 -16.55 5.61 -5.83
N ILE A 56 -15.59 4.88 -6.43
CA ILE A 56 -14.18 5.30 -6.50
C ILE A 56 -14.03 6.65 -7.22
N MET A 57 -14.68 6.83 -8.37
CA MET A 57 -14.61 8.09 -9.12
C MET A 57 -15.26 9.25 -8.36
N LYS A 58 -16.33 8.97 -7.62
CA LYS A 58 -16.94 9.93 -6.71
C LYS A 58 -15.98 10.33 -5.59
N CYS A 59 -15.34 9.36 -4.94
CA CYS A 59 -14.34 9.60 -3.88
C CYS A 59 -13.13 10.39 -4.39
N ARG A 60 -12.65 10.11 -5.60
CA ARG A 60 -11.59 10.89 -6.25
C ARG A 60 -11.96 12.36 -6.36
N LYS A 61 -13.19 12.65 -6.81
CA LYS A 61 -13.69 14.02 -7.02
C LYS A 61 -13.98 14.74 -5.70
N GLU A 62 -14.59 14.06 -4.73
CA GLU A 62 -15.04 14.66 -3.47
C GLU A 62 -13.94 14.73 -2.40
N LEU A 63 -13.09 13.71 -2.33
CA LEU A 63 -12.13 13.50 -1.23
C LEU A 63 -10.67 13.63 -1.67
N GLY A 64 -10.42 13.85 -2.98
CA GLY A 64 -9.06 13.88 -3.53
C GLY A 64 -8.34 12.52 -3.45
N GLN A 65 -9.08 11.42 -3.36
CA GLN A 65 -8.51 10.07 -3.33
C GLN A 65 -7.65 9.81 -4.57
N THR A 66 -6.45 9.25 -4.38
CA THR A 66 -5.58 8.89 -5.49
C THR A 66 -6.11 7.63 -6.17
N VAL A 67 -6.20 7.64 -7.50
CA VAL A 67 -6.67 6.49 -8.27
C VAL A 67 -5.58 6.08 -9.25
N LEU A 68 -5.28 4.79 -9.28
CA LEU A 68 -4.36 4.17 -10.23
C LEU A 68 -5.13 3.15 -11.08
N ALA A 69 -5.02 3.26 -12.41
CA ALA A 69 -5.65 2.31 -13.32
C ALA A 69 -4.61 1.34 -13.90
N ILE A 70 -4.95 0.05 -13.96
CA ILE A 70 -4.15 -1.00 -14.57
C ILE A 70 -4.98 -1.67 -15.66
N PHE A 71 -4.53 -1.56 -16.91
CA PHE A 71 -5.13 -2.23 -18.05
C PHE A 71 -4.45 -3.59 -18.23
N TYR A 72 -5.20 -4.66 -17.97
CA TYR A 72 -4.68 -6.02 -18.01
C TYR A 72 -5.36 -6.81 -19.15
N GLY A 73 -4.61 -7.02 -20.23
CA GLY A 73 -5.06 -7.73 -21.42
C GLY A 73 -6.19 -7.03 -22.18
N VAL A 74 -6.30 -5.71 -22.04
CA VAL A 74 -7.30 -4.82 -22.67
C VAL A 74 -6.64 -3.57 -23.23
N ASP A 75 -7.13 -3.09 -24.38
CA ASP A 75 -6.70 -1.81 -24.93
C ASP A 75 -7.41 -0.66 -24.18
N PRO A 76 -6.66 0.31 -23.62
CA PRO A 76 -7.23 1.51 -22.99
C PRO A 76 -8.23 2.25 -23.89
N SER A 77 -8.01 2.24 -25.21
CA SER A 77 -8.86 2.86 -26.22
C SER A 77 -10.24 2.22 -26.29
N ASP A 78 -10.33 0.90 -26.15
CA ASP A 78 -11.59 0.15 -26.14
C ASP A 78 -12.41 0.50 -24.89
N ILE A 79 -11.76 0.74 -23.76
CA ILE A 79 -12.43 1.18 -22.53
C ILE A 79 -12.91 2.63 -22.69
N LYS A 80 -12.03 3.53 -23.15
CA LYS A 80 -12.35 4.95 -23.33
C LYS A 80 -13.50 5.17 -24.34
N LYS A 81 -13.53 4.41 -25.43
CA LYS A 81 -14.57 4.50 -26.47
C LYS A 81 -15.76 3.58 -26.18
N LEU A 82 -15.66 2.71 -25.19
CA LEU A 82 -16.59 1.58 -24.97
C LEU A 82 -16.84 0.81 -26.27
N ALA A 83 -15.75 0.47 -26.94
CA ALA A 83 -15.69 -0.21 -28.22
C ALA A 83 -15.17 -1.64 -28.07
N GLY A 84 -15.02 -2.34 -29.20
CA GLY A 84 -14.50 -3.71 -29.21
C GLY A 84 -15.34 -4.69 -28.39
N ASP A 85 -14.69 -5.73 -27.89
CA ASP A 85 -15.35 -6.76 -27.09
C ASP A 85 -15.74 -6.24 -25.70
N PHE A 86 -14.93 -5.34 -25.11
CA PHE A 86 -15.26 -4.68 -23.85
C PHE A 86 -16.60 -3.92 -23.95
N GLY A 87 -16.78 -3.16 -25.02
CA GLY A 87 -18.02 -2.43 -25.30
C GLY A 87 -19.23 -3.34 -25.53
N LYS A 88 -19.07 -4.50 -26.18
CA LYS A 88 -20.14 -5.49 -26.34
C LYS A 88 -20.58 -6.04 -24.98
N VAL A 89 -19.62 -6.40 -24.12
CA VAL A 89 -19.89 -6.88 -22.76
C VAL A 89 -20.60 -5.80 -21.95
N PHE A 90 -20.10 -4.56 -21.98
CA PHE A 90 -20.73 -3.43 -21.30
C PHE A 90 -22.19 -3.22 -21.73
N LYS A 91 -22.47 -3.20 -23.04
CA LYS A 91 -23.84 -3.07 -23.57
C LYS A 91 -24.77 -4.16 -23.05
N LYS A 92 -24.28 -5.41 -22.97
CA LYS A 92 -25.06 -6.54 -22.42
C LYS A 92 -25.38 -6.32 -20.94
N THR A 93 -24.41 -5.83 -20.15
CA THR A 93 -24.60 -5.52 -18.72
C THR A 93 -25.60 -4.37 -18.50
N CYS A 94 -25.69 -3.43 -19.44
CA CYS A 94 -26.65 -2.32 -19.39
C CYS A 94 -28.10 -2.73 -19.66
N VAL A 95 -28.37 -3.93 -20.20
CA VAL A 95 -29.73 -4.38 -20.51
C VAL A 95 -30.57 -4.43 -19.23
N GLY A 96 -31.73 -3.78 -19.26
CA GLY A 96 -32.65 -3.71 -18.12
C GLY A 96 -32.23 -2.74 -17.01
N LYS A 97 -31.25 -1.87 -17.26
CA LYS A 97 -30.83 -0.81 -16.33
C LYS A 97 -31.36 0.56 -16.76
N THR A 98 -31.52 1.46 -15.80
CA THR A 98 -31.97 2.83 -16.08
C THR A 98 -30.88 3.63 -16.80
N LYS A 99 -31.29 4.70 -17.48
CA LYS A 99 -30.34 5.57 -18.20
C LYS A 99 -29.32 6.19 -17.23
N GLU A 100 -29.76 6.56 -16.04
CA GLU A 100 -28.93 7.18 -15.01
C GLU A 100 -27.81 6.23 -14.56
N VAL A 101 -28.12 4.96 -14.30
CA VAL A 101 -27.14 3.95 -13.90
C VAL A 101 -26.13 3.69 -15.01
N THR A 102 -26.62 3.48 -16.23
CA THR A 102 -25.75 3.18 -17.39
C THR A 102 -24.85 4.35 -17.76
N GLU A 103 -25.33 5.58 -17.61
CA GLU A 103 -24.53 6.79 -17.83
C GLU A 103 -23.48 6.99 -16.73
N GLY A 104 -23.83 6.71 -15.46
CA GLY A 104 -22.86 6.72 -14.35
C GLY A 104 -21.70 5.75 -14.60
N TRP A 105 -21.99 4.51 -15.00
CA TRP A 105 -20.96 3.53 -15.35
C TRP A 105 -20.12 3.96 -16.54
N ARG A 106 -20.76 4.48 -17.61
CA ARG A 106 -20.06 5.01 -18.79
C ARG A 106 -19.07 6.10 -18.39
N GLN A 107 -19.51 7.10 -17.63
CA GLN A 107 -18.66 8.22 -17.22
C GLN A 107 -17.51 7.75 -16.35
N ALA A 108 -17.74 6.82 -15.43
CA ALA A 108 -16.69 6.27 -14.58
C ALA A 108 -15.62 5.53 -15.40
N LEU A 109 -16.04 4.71 -16.39
CA LEU A 109 -15.13 3.99 -17.30
C LEU A 109 -14.32 4.93 -18.20
N VAL A 110 -14.98 5.95 -18.76
CA VAL A 110 -14.28 6.96 -19.59
C VAL A 110 -13.28 7.74 -18.74
N THR A 111 -13.68 8.14 -17.53
CA THR A 111 -12.83 8.91 -16.62
C THR A 111 -11.63 8.10 -16.17
N VAL A 112 -11.81 6.84 -15.73
CA VAL A 112 -10.69 5.98 -15.30
C VAL A 112 -9.70 5.75 -16.44
N ALA A 113 -10.19 5.64 -17.68
CA ALA A 113 -9.33 5.42 -18.84
C ALA A 113 -8.44 6.62 -19.21
N THR A 114 -8.70 7.80 -18.62
CA THR A 114 -7.87 9.01 -18.81
C THR A 114 -6.82 9.21 -17.73
N ILE A 115 -6.81 8.38 -16.68
CA ILE A 115 -5.89 8.51 -15.55
C ILE A 115 -4.52 7.93 -15.93
N ALA A 116 -3.45 8.47 -15.33
CA ALA A 116 -2.13 7.84 -15.37
C ALA A 116 -2.23 6.37 -14.96
N SER A 117 -1.65 5.50 -15.78
CA SER A 117 -2.04 4.10 -15.83
C SER A 117 -0.90 3.19 -16.25
N TYR A 118 -1.06 1.91 -15.91
CA TYR A 118 -0.19 0.82 -16.35
C TYR A 118 -0.91 0.01 -17.41
N ASP A 119 -0.23 -0.31 -18.50
CA ASP A 119 -0.74 -1.20 -19.53
C ASP A 119 0.11 -2.46 -19.56
N SER A 120 -0.52 -3.61 -19.33
CA SER A 120 0.17 -4.91 -19.29
C SER A 120 0.88 -5.23 -20.61
N SER A 121 0.40 -4.71 -21.75
CA SER A 121 1.02 -4.93 -23.06
C SER A 121 2.40 -4.27 -23.19
N ASN A 122 2.71 -3.27 -22.34
CA ASN A 122 4.01 -2.61 -22.30
C ASN A 122 5.05 -3.37 -21.46
N TRP A 123 4.70 -4.52 -20.89
CA TRP A 123 5.57 -5.29 -20.00
C TRP A 123 5.79 -6.70 -20.52
N ASN A 124 7.05 -7.12 -20.57
CA ASN A 124 7.43 -8.49 -20.94
C ASN A 124 7.34 -9.47 -19.76
N ASN A 125 7.19 -8.97 -18.54
CA ASN A 125 7.15 -9.76 -17.30
C ASN A 125 6.18 -9.14 -16.30
N GLU A 126 5.15 -9.89 -15.90
CA GLU A 126 4.18 -9.47 -14.90
C GLU A 126 4.80 -9.19 -13.54
N ALA A 127 5.82 -9.95 -13.13
CA ALA A 127 6.50 -9.73 -11.86
C ALA A 127 7.15 -8.34 -11.80
N ALA A 128 7.79 -7.91 -12.90
CA ALA A 128 8.39 -6.59 -13.00
C ALA A 128 7.33 -5.48 -12.96
N MET A 129 6.19 -5.68 -13.63
CA MET A 129 5.05 -4.76 -13.57
C MET A 129 4.51 -4.63 -12.14
N ILE A 130 4.28 -5.76 -11.46
CA ILE A 130 3.76 -5.79 -10.08
C ILE A 130 4.75 -5.12 -9.12
N GLU A 131 6.05 -5.37 -9.26
CA GLU A 131 7.10 -4.73 -8.44
C GLU A 131 7.12 -3.22 -8.64
N LYS A 132 7.02 -2.75 -9.90
CA LYS A 132 6.96 -1.32 -10.22
C LYS A 132 5.71 -0.67 -9.61
N ILE A 133 4.53 -1.27 -9.80
CA ILE A 133 3.27 -0.77 -9.21
C ILE A 133 3.37 -0.71 -7.69
N ALA A 134 3.91 -1.76 -7.06
CA ALA A 134 4.05 -1.80 -5.61
C ALA A 134 5.00 -0.72 -5.09
N THR A 135 6.07 -0.43 -5.83
CA THR A 135 7.04 0.62 -5.50
C THR A 135 6.41 2.01 -5.63
N ASP A 136 5.68 2.27 -6.72
CA ASP A 136 5.08 3.58 -6.96
C ASP A 136 3.95 3.87 -5.95
N VAL A 137 3.14 2.87 -5.60
CA VAL A 137 2.13 3.00 -4.52
C VAL A 137 2.79 3.25 -3.17
N SER A 138 3.92 2.59 -2.87
CA SER A 138 4.66 2.81 -1.62
C SER A 138 5.19 4.24 -1.55
N ASN A 139 5.80 4.74 -2.63
CA ASN A 139 6.29 6.11 -2.72
C ASN A 139 5.17 7.13 -2.58
N GLU A 140 4.02 6.90 -3.23
CA GLU A 140 2.85 7.77 -3.11
C GLU A 140 2.34 7.83 -1.66
N LEU A 141 2.26 6.69 -0.98
CA LEU A 141 1.88 6.63 0.43
C LEU A 141 2.87 7.41 1.31
N ILE A 142 4.17 7.27 1.08
CA ILE A 142 5.21 7.99 1.83
C ILE A 142 5.10 9.51 1.61
N ASN A 143 4.94 9.94 0.37
CA ASN A 143 4.81 11.36 0.01
C ASN A 143 3.50 11.96 0.54
N SER A 144 2.44 11.16 0.65
CA SER A 144 1.14 11.58 1.18
C SER A 144 1.10 11.71 2.71
N VAL A 145 2.08 11.14 3.42
CA VAL A 145 2.22 11.35 4.87
C VAL A 145 2.84 12.73 5.05
N PRO A 146 2.12 13.71 5.63
CA PRO A 146 2.75 14.97 5.93
C PRO A 146 3.94 14.68 6.85
N SER A 147 5.09 15.25 6.54
CA SER A 147 6.33 15.18 7.34
C SER A 147 6.17 15.65 8.80
N SER A 148 4.94 16.05 9.17
CA SER A 148 4.51 16.66 10.42
C SER A 148 4.43 15.71 11.61
N ASN A 149 4.53 14.39 11.45
CA ASN A 149 4.50 13.48 12.61
C ASN A 149 5.65 13.72 13.60
N PHE A 150 6.64 14.53 13.22
CA PHE A 150 7.74 14.90 14.10
C PHE A 150 7.91 16.42 14.33
N ASN A 151 7.00 17.26 13.83
CA ASN A 151 7.06 18.73 14.03
C ASN A 151 6.88 19.14 15.50
N GLY A 152 6.35 18.25 16.35
CA GLY A 152 6.25 18.46 17.80
C GLY A 152 7.53 18.15 18.57
N PHE A 153 8.56 17.55 17.96
CA PHE A 153 9.80 17.22 18.65
C PHE A 153 10.83 18.33 18.50
N VAL A 154 11.02 19.10 19.58
CA VAL A 154 12.08 20.11 19.67
C VAL A 154 13.44 19.44 19.54
N GLY A 155 14.30 19.95 18.64
CA GLY A 155 15.67 19.45 18.45
C GLY A 155 15.83 18.26 17.49
N MET A 156 14.75 17.62 17.06
CA MET A 156 14.80 16.41 16.22
C MET A 156 15.52 16.62 14.88
N ALA A 157 15.38 17.80 14.27
CA ALA A 157 16.08 18.13 13.03
C ALA A 157 17.62 18.16 13.18
N ALA A 158 18.14 18.52 14.36
CA ALA A 158 19.57 18.48 14.62
C ALA A 158 20.06 17.04 14.82
N ASP A 159 19.30 16.22 15.56
CA ASP A 159 19.61 14.81 15.74
C ASP A 159 19.55 14.04 14.42
N MET A 160 18.54 14.29 13.58
CA MET A 160 18.45 13.67 12.25
C MET A 160 19.64 14.02 11.35
N ARG A 161 20.10 15.28 11.34
CA ARG A 161 21.29 15.67 10.57
C ARG A 161 22.55 14.93 11.02
N LYS A 162 22.75 14.74 12.33
CA LYS A 162 23.86 13.94 12.85
C LYS A 162 23.73 12.48 12.44
N MET A 163 22.53 11.91 12.52
CA MET A 163 22.28 10.52 12.15
C MET A 163 22.46 10.26 10.65
N GLU A 164 22.06 11.19 9.79
CA GLU A 164 22.26 11.12 8.33
C GLU A 164 23.74 11.01 7.96
N GLN A 165 24.62 11.74 8.66
CA GLN A 165 26.07 11.66 8.48
C GLN A 165 26.66 10.30 8.90
N LEU A 166 26.03 9.62 9.85
CA LEU A 166 26.47 8.29 10.32
C LEU A 166 25.94 7.16 9.44
N LEU A 167 24.70 7.30 8.95
CA LEU A 167 24.02 6.30 8.14
C LEU A 167 24.69 6.10 6.78
N LEU A 168 25.12 7.18 6.11
CA LEU A 168 25.75 7.14 4.78
C LEU A 168 25.06 6.17 3.81
N LEU A 169 23.77 6.37 3.58
CA LEU A 169 22.89 5.45 2.84
C LEU A 169 23.31 5.17 1.38
N GLY A 170 24.27 5.93 0.83
CA GLY A 170 24.88 5.68 -0.48
C GLY A 170 26.06 4.72 -0.48
N SER A 171 26.48 4.19 0.67
CA SER A 171 27.56 3.21 0.80
C SER A 171 27.02 1.78 0.82
N ASN A 172 27.77 0.84 0.24
CA ASN A 172 27.44 -0.60 0.25
C ASN A 172 27.94 -1.32 1.54
N GLU A 173 28.41 -0.58 2.54
CA GLU A 173 28.91 -1.14 3.79
C GLU A 173 27.81 -1.53 4.78
N VAL A 174 28.03 -2.60 5.54
CA VAL A 174 27.17 -2.97 6.67
C VAL A 174 27.60 -2.19 7.91
N ARG A 175 26.67 -1.41 8.48
CA ARG A 175 26.96 -0.51 9.62
C ARG A 175 26.08 -0.82 10.82
N MET A 176 26.67 -0.74 12.01
CA MET A 176 25.95 -0.79 13.28
C MET A 176 26.06 0.57 13.97
N ILE A 177 24.92 1.17 14.30
CA ILE A 177 24.85 2.50 14.91
C ILE A 177 24.18 2.38 16.29
N GLY A 178 24.87 2.87 17.33
CA GLY A 178 24.36 2.90 18.70
C GLY A 178 23.89 4.29 19.11
N ILE A 179 22.66 4.38 19.65
CA ILE A 179 22.14 5.60 20.29
C ILE A 179 22.11 5.36 21.80
N TRP A 180 22.88 6.15 22.55
CA TRP A 180 23.05 6.00 24.00
C TRP A 180 22.90 7.34 24.71
N GLY A 181 22.64 7.30 26.01
CA GLY A 181 22.39 8.50 26.82
C GLY A 181 21.34 8.29 27.92
N PRO A 182 21.08 9.32 28.74
CA PRO A 182 20.19 9.24 29.90
C PRO A 182 18.76 8.77 29.57
N SER A 183 18.05 8.25 30.57
CA SER A 183 16.63 7.92 30.41
C SER A 183 15.82 9.18 30.06
N GLY A 184 14.77 9.05 29.25
CA GLY A 184 13.90 10.17 28.86
C GLY A 184 14.42 11.10 27.76
N ILE A 185 15.70 11.03 27.37
CA ILE A 185 16.30 11.94 26.36
C ILE A 185 15.82 11.71 24.91
N GLY A 186 14.87 10.80 24.68
CA GLY A 186 14.28 10.59 23.35
C GLY A 186 14.99 9.59 22.43
N LYS A 187 15.91 8.76 22.93
CA LYS A 187 16.64 7.75 22.10
C LYS A 187 15.72 6.87 21.26
N SER A 188 14.70 6.28 21.88
CA SER A 188 13.73 5.43 21.18
C SER A 188 12.90 6.22 20.17
N THR A 189 12.65 7.50 20.46
CA THR A 189 11.95 8.42 19.55
C THR A 189 12.80 8.66 18.30
N ILE A 190 14.10 8.98 18.45
CA ILE A 190 15.04 9.15 17.33
C ILE A 190 15.09 7.88 16.47
N ALA A 191 15.21 6.69 17.07
CA ALA A 191 15.21 5.43 16.33
C ALA A 191 13.91 5.22 15.54
N ARG A 192 12.74 5.57 16.12
CA ARG A 192 11.44 5.47 15.44
C ARG A 192 11.32 6.45 14.28
N VAL A 193 11.82 7.69 14.44
CA VAL A 193 11.85 8.69 13.36
C VAL A 193 12.71 8.21 12.21
N LEU A 194 13.92 7.70 12.50
CA LEU A 194 14.82 7.15 11.48
C LEU A 194 14.20 5.98 10.74
N TYR A 195 13.61 5.04 11.47
CA TYR A 195 12.93 3.91 10.86
C TYR A 195 11.81 4.38 9.93
N SER A 196 10.94 5.28 10.41
CA SER A 196 9.86 5.84 9.59
C SER A 196 10.37 6.58 8.34
N LYS A 197 11.53 7.24 8.44
CA LYS A 197 12.09 8.03 7.35
C LYS A 197 12.84 7.18 6.32
N TYR A 198 13.50 6.10 6.72
CA TYR A 198 14.45 5.39 5.85
C TYR A 198 14.10 3.93 5.57
N SER A 199 13.14 3.33 6.29
CA SER A 199 12.82 1.90 6.12
C SER A 199 12.50 1.53 4.66
N HIS A 200 11.77 2.38 3.95
CA HIS A 200 11.37 2.16 2.57
C HIS A 200 12.54 2.05 1.57
N GLN A 201 13.75 2.50 1.93
CA GLN A 201 14.93 2.41 1.08
C GLN A 201 15.60 1.04 1.14
N PHE A 202 15.17 0.18 2.06
CA PHE A 202 15.72 -1.16 2.26
C PHE A 202 14.74 -2.22 1.78
N GLN A 203 15.27 -3.34 1.28
CA GLN A 203 14.45 -4.47 0.82
C GLN A 203 13.69 -5.15 1.96
N LEU A 204 14.32 -5.25 3.14
CA LEU A 204 13.77 -5.89 4.33
C LEU A 204 14.06 -5.00 5.54
N THR A 205 13.03 -4.77 6.36
CA THR A 205 13.15 -3.89 7.54
C THR A 205 12.36 -4.43 8.71
N VAL A 206 12.92 -4.29 9.90
CA VAL A 206 12.27 -4.66 11.16
C VAL A 206 12.52 -3.59 12.21
N PHE A 207 11.48 -3.28 12.99
CA PHE A 207 11.56 -2.38 14.14
C PHE A 207 11.12 -3.11 15.41
N MET A 208 12.10 -3.52 16.22
CA MET A 208 11.85 -4.18 17.51
C MET A 208 11.84 -3.15 18.64
N GLU A 209 10.71 -3.00 19.31
CA GLU A 209 10.57 -2.07 20.43
C GLU A 209 10.28 -2.77 21.76
N ASN A 210 10.51 -2.06 22.87
CA ASN A 210 10.09 -2.46 24.21
C ASN A 210 10.65 -3.82 24.69
N ILE A 211 11.81 -4.25 24.18
CA ILE A 211 12.47 -5.53 24.53
C ILE A 211 12.53 -5.75 26.05
N LYS A 212 12.95 -4.74 26.82
CA LYS A 212 13.03 -4.84 28.30
C LYS A 212 11.68 -5.09 28.98
N ARG A 213 10.58 -4.57 28.41
CA ARG A 213 9.22 -4.74 28.96
C ARG A 213 8.64 -6.10 28.59
N ARG A 214 8.98 -6.63 27.41
CA ARG A 214 8.54 -7.94 26.93
C ARG A 214 9.22 -9.10 27.69
N TYR A 215 10.42 -8.86 28.22
CA TYR A 215 11.20 -9.87 28.94
C TYR A 215 11.66 -9.34 30.31
N PRO A 216 10.77 -9.25 31.31
CA PRO A 216 11.14 -8.84 32.66
C PRO A 216 12.07 -9.90 33.29
N ARG A 217 13.28 -9.48 33.69
CA ARG A 217 14.17 -10.28 34.53
C ARG A 217 13.47 -10.46 35.89
N PRO A 218 13.06 -11.69 36.25
CA PRO A 218 14.05 -12.69 36.69
C PRO A 218 13.89 -14.08 36.06
N TYR A 219 13.04 -14.27 35.04
CA TYR A 219 12.58 -15.60 34.63
C TYR A 219 13.35 -16.26 33.46
N TYR A 220 14.18 -15.52 32.73
CA TYR A 220 14.85 -16.04 31.52
C TYR A 220 16.37 -15.93 31.60
N ASP A 221 17.04 -17.04 31.27
CA ASP A 221 18.46 -17.07 30.96
C ASP A 221 18.75 -16.18 29.72
N VAL A 222 19.90 -15.50 29.72
CA VAL A 222 20.34 -14.57 28.67
C VAL A 222 20.37 -15.24 27.29
N TYR A 223 20.77 -16.51 27.22
CA TYR A 223 20.78 -17.33 26.02
C TYR A 223 19.37 -17.53 25.46
N THR A 224 18.42 -17.95 26.30
CA THR A 224 17.02 -18.14 25.90
C THR A 224 16.39 -16.83 25.40
N THR A 225 16.63 -15.70 26.07
CA THR A 225 16.13 -14.39 25.59
C THR A 225 16.75 -14.00 24.25
N LYS A 226 18.05 -14.23 24.05
CA LYS A 226 18.73 -13.95 22.78
C LYS A 226 18.16 -14.81 21.64
N LEU A 227 17.96 -16.10 21.88
CA LEU A 227 17.40 -17.02 20.89
C LEU A 227 15.96 -16.59 20.50
N GLN A 228 15.15 -16.17 21.47
CA GLN A 228 13.79 -15.72 21.21
C GLN A 228 13.75 -14.42 20.41
N LEU A 229 14.63 -13.45 20.73
CA LEU A 229 14.78 -12.23 19.93
C LEU A 229 15.26 -12.51 18.51
N GLN A 230 16.17 -13.47 18.33
CA GLN A 230 16.61 -13.90 17.00
C GLN A 230 15.47 -14.52 16.20
N LYS A 231 14.67 -15.41 16.80
CA LYS A 231 13.49 -15.99 16.15
C LYS A 231 12.47 -14.92 15.77
N GLU A 232 12.19 -13.99 16.67
CA GLU A 232 11.26 -12.88 16.44
C GLU A 232 11.75 -11.96 15.30
N PHE A 233 13.04 -11.61 15.32
CA PHE A 233 13.67 -10.82 14.26
C PHE A 233 13.54 -11.50 12.90
N MET A 234 13.87 -12.79 12.82
CA MET A 234 13.77 -13.56 11.58
C MET A 234 12.32 -13.70 11.10
N SER A 235 11.38 -13.93 12.01
CA SER A 235 9.96 -14.02 11.67
C SER A 235 9.42 -12.71 11.10
N GLN A 236 9.76 -11.57 11.71
CA GLN A 236 9.34 -10.26 11.23
C GLN A 236 10.05 -9.84 9.92
N ILE A 237 11.29 -10.25 9.70
CA ILE A 237 11.99 -9.97 8.43
C ILE A 237 11.41 -10.81 7.28
N ILE A 238 11.13 -12.09 7.52
CA ILE A 238 10.82 -13.07 6.47
C ILE A 238 9.30 -13.23 6.27
N ASN A 239 8.48 -12.69 7.17
CA ASN A 239 7.02 -12.91 7.21
C ASN A 239 6.66 -14.41 7.24
N GLN A 240 7.45 -15.21 7.95
CA GLN A 240 7.15 -16.62 8.23
C GLN A 240 7.10 -16.82 9.75
N GLU A 241 5.96 -17.32 10.25
CA GLU A 241 5.70 -17.48 11.68
C GLU A 241 6.42 -18.71 12.29
N ASP A 242 6.92 -19.65 11.46
CA ASP A 242 7.41 -20.96 11.91
C ASP A 242 8.86 -21.28 11.50
N MET A 243 9.80 -20.32 11.64
CA MET A 243 11.23 -20.64 11.47
C MET A 243 11.80 -21.29 12.74
N LYS A 244 12.05 -22.60 12.69
CA LYS A 244 12.90 -23.30 13.66
C LYS A 244 14.37 -23.03 13.33
N ILE A 245 14.99 -22.20 14.16
CA ILE A 245 16.46 -22.10 14.31
C ILE A 245 16.90 -23.16 15.32
#